data_AF-X1KJJ8-F1
#
_entry.id   AF-X1KJJ8-F1
#
_cell.length_a   1.000
_cell.length_b   1.000
_cell.length_c   1.000
_cell.angle_alpha   90.00
_cell.angle_beta   90.00
_cell.angle_gamma   90.00
#
_symmetry.space_group_name_H-M   'P 1'
#
loop_
_entity.id
_entity.type
_entity.pdbx_description
1 polymer ?
#
loop_
_entity_poly.entity_id
_entity_poly.type
_entity_poly.pdbx_seq_one_letter_code
_entity_poly.pdbx_strand_id
1 'polypeptide(L)'
;MGKNNKEQRQFVKIKQEFAEEFLKLLKAKLPNEPFLDKRTKVIHEGLYVLFPLIDDLEKVKELIGGISNQLNFDIVSAEGIAEVNYKYRSIEEVLIGELPENILELVPKSYDIIGKIAIVEFDQINTIGGK
;
A
#
# COMPACT_ATOMS: atom_id res chain seq x y z
N MET A 1 -21.06 -13.05 -6.44
CA MET A 1 -21.62 -12.24 -5.32
C MET A 1 -20.62 -11.14 -5.01
N GLY A 2 -20.90 -9.90 -5.43
CA GLY A 2 -20.00 -8.76 -5.21
C GLY A 2 -20.06 -8.31 -3.76
N LYS A 3 -18.97 -8.52 -3.01
CA LYS A 3 -18.79 -7.87 -1.72
C LYS A 3 -18.49 -6.40 -2.00
N ASN A 4 -19.47 -5.53 -1.76
CA ASN A 4 -19.23 -4.11 -1.60
C ASN A 4 -18.44 -3.92 -0.30
N ASN A 5 -17.13 -4.14 -0.33
CA ASN A 5 -16.25 -3.81 0.80
C ASN A 5 -16.10 -2.28 0.86
N LYS A 6 -17.11 -1.62 1.40
CA LYS A 6 -17.04 -0.24 1.86
C LYS A 6 -16.21 -0.22 3.14
N GLU A 7 -14.90 -0.36 3.00
CA GLU A 7 -13.97 -0.31 4.13
C GLU A 7 -13.66 1.14 4.46
N GLN A 8 -13.82 1.49 5.74
CA GLN A 8 -13.31 2.75 6.28
C GLN A 8 -11.79 2.68 6.25
N ARG A 9 -11.16 3.65 5.59
CA ARG A 9 -9.70 3.76 5.49
C ARG A 9 -9.24 5.15 5.89
N GLN A 10 -7.98 5.24 6.29
CA GLN A 10 -7.35 6.52 6.57
C GLN A 10 -6.88 7.19 5.29
N PHE A 11 -7.07 8.50 5.23
CA PHE A 11 -6.64 9.35 4.13
C PHE A 11 -5.88 10.54 4.67
N VAL A 12 -4.86 10.97 3.93
CA VAL A 12 -4.31 12.31 4.06
C VAL A 12 -5.18 13.26 3.27
N LYS A 13 -5.88 14.15 3.98
CA LYS A 13 -6.63 15.25 3.42
C LYS A 13 -5.73 16.47 3.33
N ILE A 14 -5.53 16.96 2.12
CA ILE A 14 -4.73 18.14 1.84
C ILE A 14 -5.45 19.06 0.87
N LYS A 15 -5.22 20.38 0.95
CA LYS A 15 -5.73 21.29 -0.07
C LYS A 15 -5.12 20.95 -1.44
N GLN A 16 -5.94 21.04 -2.48
CA GLN A 16 -5.56 20.67 -3.84
C GLN A 16 -4.34 21.46 -4.36
N GLU A 17 -4.20 22.72 -3.96
CA GLU A 17 -3.06 23.58 -4.31
C GLU A 17 -1.71 23.03 -3.82
N PHE A 18 -1.70 22.24 -2.74
CA PHE A 18 -0.50 21.62 -2.17
C PHE A 18 -0.35 20.13 -2.50
N ALA A 19 -1.27 19.55 -3.27
CA ALA A 19 -1.27 18.11 -3.55
C ALA A 19 -0.01 17.65 -4.31
N GLU A 20 0.47 18.44 -5.27
CA GLU A 20 1.68 18.12 -6.02
C GLU A 20 2.94 18.26 -5.15
N GLU A 21 2.97 19.29 -4.29
CA GLU A 21 4.06 19.50 -3.34
C GLU A 21 4.15 18.36 -2.33
N PHE A 22 3.02 17.90 -1.79
CA PHE A 22 2.93 16.74 -0.93
C PHE A 22 3.56 15.48 -1.57
N LEU A 23 3.19 15.19 -2.82
CA LEU A 23 3.74 14.05 -3.55
C LEU A 23 5.25 14.18 -3.81
N LYS A 24 5.75 15.40 -4.03
CA LYS A 24 7.19 15.67 -4.18
C LYS A 24 7.93 15.45 -2.86
N LEU A 25 7.37 15.94 -1.74
CA LEU A 25 7.95 15.76 -0.40
C LEU A 25 8.00 14.29 0.00
N LEU A 26 6.91 13.54 -0.22
CA LEU A 26 6.87 12.09 -0.02
C LEU A 26 8.02 11.38 -0.75
N LYS A 27 8.19 11.67 -2.05
CA LYS A 27 9.26 11.06 -2.87
C LYS A 27 10.66 11.47 -2.43
N ALA A 28 10.83 12.71 -1.96
CA ALA A 28 12.14 13.24 -1.59
C ALA A 28 12.60 12.76 -0.21
N LYS A 29 11.68 12.66 0.75
CA LYS A 29 11.98 12.32 2.15
C LYS A 29 11.87 10.83 2.42
N LEU A 30 10.96 10.14 1.74
CA LEU A 30 10.64 8.74 1.99
C LEU A 30 10.61 7.94 0.67
N PRO A 31 11.74 7.88 -0.08
CA PRO A 31 11.79 7.33 -1.43
C PRO A 31 11.54 5.81 -1.52
N ASN A 32 11.83 5.08 -0.44
CA ASN A 32 11.83 3.61 -0.45
C ASN A 32 10.56 2.99 0.14
N GLU A 33 9.61 3.80 0.60
CA GLU A 33 8.45 3.29 1.33
C GLU A 33 7.11 3.74 0.73
N PRO A 34 6.17 2.81 0.49
CA PRO A 34 4.87 3.14 -0.07
C PRO A 34 3.91 3.58 1.05
N PHE A 35 3.85 4.86 1.41
CA PHE A 35 2.88 5.38 2.40
C PHE A 35 1.44 5.48 1.85
N LEU A 36 1.30 5.52 0.54
CA LEU A 36 0.02 5.65 -0.12
C LEU A 36 -0.49 4.28 -0.60
N ASP A 37 -1.73 3.95 -0.25
CA ASP A 37 -2.38 2.72 -0.68
C ASP A 37 -2.88 2.85 -2.12
N LYS A 38 -2.09 2.33 -3.05
CA LYS A 38 -2.38 2.35 -4.49
C LYS A 38 -3.59 1.49 -4.88
N ARG A 39 -4.08 0.63 -3.99
CA ARG A 39 -5.28 -0.19 -4.20
C ARG A 39 -6.56 0.62 -4.04
N THR A 40 -6.46 1.79 -3.42
CA THR A 40 -7.57 2.72 -3.20
C THR A 40 -7.39 3.94 -4.09
N LYS A 41 -8.50 4.47 -4.61
CA LYS A 41 -8.49 5.69 -5.42
C LYS A 41 -8.21 6.92 -4.57
N VAL A 42 -7.47 7.85 -5.16
CA VAL A 42 -7.41 9.24 -4.68
C VAL A 42 -8.78 9.89 -4.91
N ILE A 43 -9.32 10.52 -3.87
CA ILE A 43 -10.63 11.16 -3.91
C ILE A 43 -10.42 12.68 -3.99
N HIS A 44 -11.09 13.33 -4.95
CA HIS A 44 -11.08 14.78 -5.08
C HIS A 44 -12.41 15.33 -4.52
N GLU A 45 -12.32 16.11 -3.44
CA GLU A 45 -13.47 16.71 -2.76
C GLU A 45 -13.34 18.24 -2.74
N GLY A 46 -13.83 18.89 -3.79
CA GLY A 46 -13.83 20.35 -3.90
C GLY A 46 -12.41 20.92 -3.86
N LEU A 47 -12.08 21.64 -2.79
CA LEU A 47 -10.75 22.24 -2.58
C LEU A 47 -9.72 21.28 -1.97
N TYR A 48 -10.10 20.04 -1.68
CA TYR A 48 -9.25 19.06 -1.02
C TYR A 48 -9.06 17.82 -1.90
N VAL A 49 -7.91 17.18 -1.67
CA VAL A 49 -7.55 15.88 -2.22
C VAL A 49 -7.29 14.95 -1.06
N LEU A 50 -7.88 13.76 -1.12
CA LEU A 50 -7.72 12.72 -0.13
C LEU A 50 -6.85 11.62 -0.74
N PHE A 51 -5.63 11.49 -0.23
CA PHE A 51 -4.71 10.43 -0.60
C PHE A 51 -4.89 9.24 0.36
N PRO A 52 -5.21 8.04 -0.13
CA PRO A 52 -5.40 6.88 0.73
C PRO A 52 -4.06 6.47 1.35
N LEU A 53 -4.08 6.19 2.65
CA LEU A 53 -2.93 5.68 3.40
C LEU A 53 -2.91 4.16 3.42
N ILE A 54 -1.70 3.58 3.51
CA ILE A 54 -1.55 2.17 3.85
C ILE A 54 -2.01 1.89 5.29
N ASP A 55 -2.46 0.66 5.52
CA ASP A 55 -2.90 0.19 6.82
C ASP A 55 -1.71 -0.29 7.67
N ASP A 56 -0.76 0.61 7.89
CA ASP A 56 0.46 0.39 8.67
C ASP A 56 0.68 1.60 9.59
N LEU A 57 0.34 1.43 10.86
CA LEU A 57 0.34 2.52 11.84
C LEU A 57 1.73 3.11 12.08
N GLU A 58 2.79 2.30 12.00
CA GLU A 58 4.15 2.78 12.23
C GLU A 58 4.62 3.66 11.07
N LYS A 59 4.33 3.24 9.82
CA LYS A 59 4.63 4.05 8.64
C LYS A 59 3.80 5.32 8.57
N VAL A 60 2.53 5.28 8.98
CA VAL A 60 1.69 6.48 9.06
C VAL A 60 2.25 7.46 10.10
N LYS A 61 2.74 6.99 11.25
CA LYS A 61 3.41 7.87 12.23
C LYS A 61 4.69 8.48 11.67
N GLU A 62 5.50 7.71 10.95
CA GLU A 62 6.72 8.20 10.32
C GLU A 62 6.43 9.30 9.29
N LEU A 63 5.39 9.10 8.46
CA LEU A 63 4.89 10.12 7.54
C LEU A 63 4.54 11.42 8.27
N ILE A 64 3.78 11.32 9.36
CA ILE A 64 3.41 12.47 10.18
C ILE A 64 4.68 13.15 10.71
N GLY A 65 5.59 12.40 11.33
CA GLY A 65 6.82 12.97 11.89
C GLY A 65 7.74 13.64 10.85
N GLY A 66 7.82 13.07 9.64
CA GLY A 66 8.71 13.53 8.58
C GLY A 66 8.24 14.76 7.81
N ILE A 67 6.92 14.94 7.64
CA ILE A 67 6.36 15.93 6.69
C ILE A 67 5.41 16.95 7.35
N SER A 68 4.84 16.66 8.53
CA SER A 68 3.88 17.57 9.21
C SER A 68 4.43 18.97 9.48
N ASN A 69 5.73 19.10 9.69
CA ASN A 69 6.38 20.39 9.93
C ASN A 69 6.53 21.26 8.68
N GLN A 70 6.34 20.69 7.48
CA GLN A 70 6.55 21.37 6.19
C GLN A 70 5.24 21.65 5.47
N LEU A 71 4.21 20.85 5.71
CA LEU A 71 2.97 20.91 4.97
C LEU A 71 1.80 20.65 5.90
N ASN A 72 0.77 21.48 5.77
CA ASN A 72 -0.44 21.34 6.58
C ASN A 72 -1.39 20.33 5.93
N PHE A 73 -1.64 19.22 6.62
CA PHE A 73 -2.56 18.17 6.18
C PHE A 73 -3.26 17.56 7.39
N ASP A 74 -4.44 16.99 7.16
CA ASP A 74 -5.21 16.27 8.17
C ASP A 74 -5.26 14.78 7.83
N ILE A 75 -5.36 13.93 8.86
CA ILE A 75 -5.70 12.51 8.66
C ILE A 75 -7.18 12.33 8.96
N VAL A 76 -7.91 11.80 7.99
CA VAL A 76 -9.37 11.59 8.08
C VAL A 76 -9.70 10.15 7.75
N SER A 77 -10.73 9.61 8.40
CA SER A 77 -11.32 8.33 8.00
C SER A 77 -12.43 8.59 6.99
N ALA A 78 -12.35 7.93 5.83
CA ALA A 78 -13.36 8.01 4.79
C ALA A 78 -13.59 6.64 4.14
N GLU A 79 -14.68 6.51 3.39
CA GLU A 79 -14.98 5.29 2.64
C GLU A 79 -14.02 5.16 1.45
N GLY A 80 -13.24 4.07 1.43
CA GLY A 80 -12.30 3.79 0.35
C GLY A 80 -12.99 3.25 -0.90
N ILE A 81 -12.68 3.85 -2.06
CA ILE A 81 -13.10 3.33 -3.37
C ILE A 81 -11.95 2.52 -3.96
N ALA A 82 -12.17 1.23 -4.21
CA ALA A 82 -11.15 0.38 -4.82
C ALA A 82 -10.73 0.89 -6.22
N GLU A 83 -9.43 0.85 -6.50
CA GLU A 83 -8.87 1.14 -7.81
C GLU A 83 -9.01 -0.09 -8.72
N VAL A 84 -9.98 -0.03 -9.62
CA VAL A 84 -10.37 -1.13 -10.54
C VAL A 84 -9.23 -1.54 -11.45
N ASN A 85 -8.32 -0.62 -11.78
CA ASN A 85 -7.19 -0.89 -12.67
C ASN A 85 -5.88 -1.21 -11.92
N TYR A 86 -5.92 -1.37 -10.59
CA TYR A 86 -4.73 -1.69 -9.83
C TYR A 86 -4.19 -3.07 -10.25
N LYS A 87 -2.90 -3.10 -10.58
CA LYS A 87 -2.18 -4.33 -10.91
C LYS A 87 -1.05 -4.50 -9.91
N TYR A 88 -1.07 -5.62 -9.22
CA TYR A 88 0.06 -6.09 -8.44
C TYR A 88 1.28 -6.25 -9.37
N ARG A 89 2.44 -5.86 -8.87
CA ARG A 89 3.71 -5.85 -9.59
C ARG A 89 4.51 -7.13 -9.36
N SER A 90 4.24 -7.84 -8.27
CA SER A 90 4.89 -9.10 -7.92
C SER A 90 3.92 -10.05 -7.22
N ILE A 91 4.28 -11.34 -7.18
CA ILE A 91 3.57 -12.35 -6.39
C ILE A 91 3.61 -11.99 -4.91
N GLU A 92 4.75 -11.50 -4.41
CA GLU A 92 4.92 -10.99 -3.06
C GLU A 92 3.86 -9.92 -2.73
N GLU A 93 3.67 -8.92 -3.60
CA GLU A 93 2.68 -7.84 -3.38
C GLU A 93 1.24 -8.38 -3.30
N VAL A 94 0.92 -9.47 -4.01
CA VAL A 94 -0.39 -10.14 -3.93
C VAL A 94 -0.58 -10.83 -2.58
N LEU A 95 0.49 -11.43 -2.05
CA LEU A 95 0.42 -12.27 -0.85
C LEU A 95 0.52 -11.46 0.45
N ILE A 96 0.98 -10.20 0.40
CA ILE A 96 0.99 -9.31 1.56
C ILE A 96 -0.42 -9.16 2.15
N GLY A 97 -0.58 -9.55 3.42
CA GLY A 97 -1.85 -9.53 4.14
C GLY A 97 -2.67 -10.82 4.02
N GLU A 98 -2.35 -11.69 3.06
CA GLU A 98 -2.91 -13.04 2.95
C GLU A 98 -2.05 -14.07 3.68
N LEU A 99 -0.73 -13.82 3.75
CA LEU A 99 0.23 -14.67 4.46
C LEU A 99 0.89 -13.94 5.64
N PRO A 100 1.22 -14.66 6.73
CA PRO A 100 2.07 -14.14 7.79
C PRO A 100 3.44 -13.68 7.26
N GLU A 101 4.02 -12.65 7.88
CA GLU A 101 5.29 -12.03 7.44
C GLU A 101 6.44 -13.03 7.36
N ASN A 102 6.54 -13.93 8.34
CA ASN A 102 7.56 -15.00 8.36
C ASN A 102 7.41 -16.02 7.22
N ILE A 103 6.23 -16.11 6.59
CA ILE A 103 5.99 -16.96 5.42
C ILE A 103 6.22 -16.16 4.13
N LEU A 104 5.92 -14.86 4.12
CA LEU A 104 6.18 -13.97 2.99
C LEU A 104 7.68 -13.94 2.64
N GLU A 105 8.55 -13.97 3.65
CA GLU A 105 10.01 -14.05 3.46
C GLU A 105 10.46 -15.31 2.70
N LEU A 106 9.65 -16.37 2.72
CA LEU A 106 9.92 -17.62 2.02
C LEU A 106 9.39 -17.62 0.59
N VAL A 107 8.64 -16.59 0.17
CA VAL A 107 8.11 -16.50 -1.19
C VAL A 107 9.28 -16.21 -2.16
N PRO A 108 9.48 -17.06 -3.18
CA PRO A 108 10.58 -16.89 -4.13
C PRO A 108 10.44 -15.58 -4.89
N LYS A 109 11.52 -14.81 -4.95
CA LYS A 109 11.57 -13.51 -5.65
C LYS A 109 11.68 -13.64 -7.15
N SER A 110 12.05 -14.83 -7.63
CA SER A 110 12.16 -15.18 -9.05
C SER A 110 11.35 -16.43 -9.35
N TYR A 111 10.84 -16.51 -10.58
CA TYR A 111 10.06 -17.63 -11.08
C TYR A 111 10.16 -17.66 -12.60
N ASP A 112 10.00 -18.85 -13.17
CA ASP A 112 9.99 -19.04 -14.62
C ASP A 112 8.56 -19.11 -15.14
N ILE A 113 8.32 -18.59 -16.34
CA ILE A 113 7.00 -18.65 -17.00
C ILE A 113 7.12 -19.47 -18.29
N ILE A 114 6.34 -20.54 -18.40
CA ILE A 114 6.19 -21.35 -19.61
C ILE A 114 4.74 -21.26 -20.08
N GLY A 115 4.50 -20.46 -21.12
CA GLY A 115 3.15 -20.21 -21.64
C GLY A 115 2.26 -19.53 -20.61
N LYS A 116 1.28 -20.28 -20.05
CA LYS A 116 0.37 -19.81 -19.00
C LYS A 116 0.70 -20.38 -17.61
N ILE A 117 1.82 -21.10 -17.49
CA ILE A 117 2.25 -21.78 -16.26
C ILE A 117 3.43 -21.01 -15.68
N ALA A 118 3.36 -20.68 -14.39
CA ALA A 118 4.50 -20.18 -13.63
C ALA A 118 5.08 -21.33 -12.78
N ILE A 119 6.40 -21.49 -12.80
CA ILE A 119 7.14 -22.45 -11.99
C ILE A 119 7.85 -21.66 -10.89
N VAL A 120 7.50 -21.98 -9.64
CA VAL A 120 7.99 -21.30 -8.44
C VAL A 120 8.73 -22.34 -7.60
N GLU A 121 9.99 -22.09 -7.26
CA GLU A 121 10.85 -23.00 -6.51
C GLU A 121 11.07 -22.48 -5.09
N PHE A 122 10.71 -23.29 -4.09
CA PHE A 122 10.91 -22.96 -2.68
C PHE A 122 12.13 -23.70 -2.15
N ASP A 123 13.08 -22.98 -1.56
CA ASP A 123 14.36 -23.53 -1.14
C ASP A 123 14.20 -24.68 -0.13
N GLN A 124 13.25 -24.61 0.83
CA GLN A 124 12.95 -25.71 1.77
C GLN A 124 11.51 -25.65 2.32
N ILE A 125 10.71 -26.71 2.09
CA ILE A 125 9.45 -26.99 2.83
C ILE A 125 9.73 -27.82 4.11
N ASN A 126 11.00 -28.09 4.41
CA ASN A 126 11.40 -29.08 5.44
C ASN A 126 11.23 -28.63 6.90
N THR A 127 10.57 -27.49 7.17
CA THR A 127 10.36 -26.98 8.53
C THR A 127 8.88 -26.70 8.86
N ILE A 128 7.92 -27.38 8.22
CA ILE A 128 6.52 -27.41 8.70
C ILE A 128 6.28 -28.63 9.61
N GLY A 129 7.28 -28.93 10.46
CA GLY A 129 7.25 -30.01 11.43
C GLY A 129 8.26 -29.75 12.53
N GLY A 130 7.88 -28.97 13.55
CA GLY A 130 8.80 -28.58 14.60
C GLY A 130 8.16 -27.90 15.82
N LYS A 131 7.42 -28.71 16.59
CA LYS A 131 6.88 -28.50 17.95
C LYS A 131 5.71 -27.52 18.14
#